data_AF-A0A0F9GAR3-F1
#
_entry.id   AF-A0A0F9GAR3-F1
#
_cell.length_a   1.000
_cell.length_b   1.000
_cell.length_c   1.000
_cell.angle_alpha   90.00
_cell.angle_beta   90.00
_cell.angle_gamma   90.00
#
_symmetry.space_group_name_H-M   'P 1'
#
loop_
_entity.id
_entity.type
_entity.pdbx_description
1 polymer ?
#
loop_
_entity_poly.entity_id
_entity_poly.type
_entity_poly.pdbx_seq_one_letter_code
_entity_poly.pdbx_strand_id
1 'polypeptide(L)'
;MHRLVKNVRVAVVGLIGLVVLGAGPVLGAPPASAVAQGGVVLSNASNWRRYAVTRKPVARAGGKIQKLGRYAYGGVWVPIQGTRKRLTPTIDSAAPPADWAAPDFDDRPWTRSPGPFFPAHRGHAYCKEVNDAGYTYFEGTYPSLAVICLRGKFMVTDRAKAGDLKLSLAYRGGVVVYLNGREIARANIPETQKARGIEALAEDYPREVFVKENGKVISWGFGDPKKYHAKLQQRIRRLDDVALPARLLRKGVNVLAIEAHRAAYHEAIRGTSASGRGKGYLINWTTVGVTNVELTGAGRGVTANVARPQGMQVWNQDPEQRVVASDYGDPCEPLGPIQLTGARNGAFSGQVVVGSTAALRGLKAVASKLTGPGTIPASAVQVRYALGDKDTRLGFEVLVPSAPAEVAPAKAAAMMPVWVTVKVPADAKPGDYKGALTISVEGAAPVEVPIELSVAPWTMPDSKDFVSHVGLTQSPESVAMRYKVPMWSAEHWKLLEKSFELLGQAGADDVFISAIRRTHFGNEHSMVRWVRQPDGSLKPDLGVVEKYLDLAIRHLGKVPVVCLYCWEPFTGSHYGNKISKSKRGMPFTIVDGATGKLLEAVGPKWGTPEIRPFWKPVFEELRGILKKHGLE
;
A
#
# COMPACT_ATOMS: atom_id res chain seq x y z
N MET A 1 -16.36 53.94 -30.31
CA MET A 1 -16.54 54.84 -31.47
C MET A 1 -15.62 54.38 -32.59
N HIS A 2 -16.20 54.09 -33.78
CA HIS A 2 -15.60 54.04 -35.13
C HIS A 2 -14.55 52.93 -35.42
N ARG A 3 -14.96 51.91 -36.19
CA ARG A 3 -14.65 51.66 -37.63
C ARG A 3 -13.17 51.25 -37.83
N LEU A 4 -12.84 50.13 -38.47
CA LEU A 4 -13.20 49.80 -39.86
C LEU A 4 -13.26 48.29 -40.12
N VAL A 5 -14.22 47.94 -40.97
CA VAL A 5 -14.35 46.70 -41.75
C VAL A 5 -13.66 46.92 -43.10
N LYS A 6 -13.00 45.88 -43.66
CA LYS A 6 -13.08 45.59 -45.12
C LYS A 6 -12.70 44.14 -45.45
N ASN A 7 -13.61 43.54 -46.22
CA ASN A 7 -13.68 42.17 -46.73
C ASN A 7 -12.57 41.79 -47.71
N VAL A 8 -12.23 40.49 -47.76
CA VAL A 8 -12.01 39.73 -49.01
C VAL A 8 -12.53 38.29 -48.83
N ARG A 9 -13.27 37.80 -49.83
CA ARG A 9 -13.88 36.45 -49.95
C ARG A 9 -12.88 35.43 -50.56
N VAL A 10 -13.31 34.16 -50.60
CA VAL A 10 -12.86 33.03 -51.46
C VAL A 10 -11.78 32.15 -50.78
N ALA A 11 -11.81 30.80 -50.72
CA ALA A 11 -12.66 29.75 -51.30
C ALA A 11 -12.78 28.58 -50.30
N VAL A 12 -13.90 27.87 -50.37
CA VAL A 12 -14.04 26.51 -49.84
C VAL A 12 -13.41 25.55 -50.85
N VAL A 13 -12.35 24.85 -50.46
CA VAL A 13 -11.88 23.64 -51.14
C VAL A 13 -11.76 22.55 -50.10
N GLY A 14 -12.63 21.55 -50.21
CA GLY A 14 -12.53 20.33 -49.43
C GLY A 14 -11.32 19.52 -49.88
N LEU A 15 -10.50 19.10 -48.93
CA LEU A 15 -9.58 17.99 -49.12
C LEU A 15 -9.77 17.01 -47.97
N ILE A 16 -10.35 15.86 -48.32
CA ILE A 16 -10.38 14.65 -47.50
C ILE A 16 -8.92 14.15 -47.45
N GLY A 17 -8.26 14.38 -46.33
CA GLY A 17 -6.91 13.90 -46.06
C GLY A 17 -6.94 12.77 -45.05
N LEU A 18 -6.70 11.55 -45.54
CA LEU A 18 -6.46 10.33 -44.78
C LEU A 18 -5.37 10.58 -43.71
N VAL A 19 -5.73 10.60 -42.42
CA VAL A 19 -4.74 10.66 -41.34
C VAL A 19 -4.18 9.25 -41.15
N VAL A 20 -3.01 9.01 -41.75
CA VAL A 20 -2.13 7.89 -41.40
C VAL A 20 -1.66 8.13 -39.96
N LEU A 21 -2.05 7.25 -39.05
CA LEU A 21 -1.56 7.17 -37.67
C LEU A 21 -0.06 6.87 -37.66
N GLY A 22 0.76 7.91 -37.80
CA GLY A 22 2.19 7.85 -37.49
C GLY A 22 2.36 7.87 -35.97
N ALA A 23 3.02 6.85 -35.42
CA ALA A 23 3.49 6.85 -34.05
C ALA A 23 4.45 8.04 -33.84
N GLY A 24 3.95 9.10 -33.20
CA GLY A 24 4.77 10.23 -32.76
C GLY A 24 5.76 9.79 -31.68
N PRO A 25 6.90 10.48 -31.54
CA PRO A 25 7.90 10.14 -30.54
C PRO A 25 7.30 10.30 -29.14
N VAL A 26 7.42 9.25 -28.33
CA VAL A 26 7.15 9.29 -26.88
C VAL A 26 8.07 10.37 -26.30
N LEU A 27 7.49 11.48 -25.84
CA LEU A 27 8.23 12.58 -25.22
C LEU A 27 8.79 12.10 -23.88
N GLY A 28 10.06 11.69 -23.90
CA GLY A 28 10.87 11.45 -22.71
C GLY A 28 11.17 12.77 -21.99
N ALA A 29 11.31 12.69 -20.66
CA ALA A 29 11.82 13.77 -19.83
C ALA A 29 13.13 14.35 -20.42
N PRO A 30 13.47 15.63 -20.15
CA PRO A 30 14.77 16.17 -20.56
C PRO A 30 15.90 15.24 -20.06
N PRO A 31 16.96 15.03 -20.87
CA PRO A 31 17.99 14.05 -20.56
C PRO A 31 18.60 14.36 -19.19
N ALA A 32 18.65 13.33 -18.33
CA ALA A 32 19.42 13.39 -17.10
C ALA A 32 20.90 13.67 -17.44
N SER A 33 21.54 14.47 -16.60
CA SER A 33 22.91 14.96 -16.80
C SER A 33 23.90 13.81 -17.06
N ALA A 34 24.83 14.00 -17.99
CA ALA A 34 25.90 13.04 -18.27
C ALA A 34 26.73 12.77 -17.00
N VAL A 35 27.16 11.51 -16.83
CA VAL A 35 27.97 11.12 -15.67
C VAL A 35 29.36 11.72 -15.79
N ALA A 36 29.82 12.45 -14.76
CA ALA A 36 31.20 12.90 -14.66
C ALA A 36 32.15 11.69 -14.56
N GLN A 37 33.44 11.85 -14.89
CA GLN A 37 34.41 10.74 -14.78
C GLN A 37 34.40 10.12 -13.37
N GLY A 38 34.24 8.79 -13.29
CA GLY A 38 34.15 8.06 -12.02
C GLY A 38 32.80 8.16 -11.32
N GLY A 39 31.77 8.69 -11.99
CA GLY A 39 30.46 8.89 -11.39
C GLY A 39 29.65 7.61 -11.25
N VAL A 40 28.72 7.64 -10.30
CA VAL A 40 27.80 6.55 -9.99
C VAL A 40 26.68 6.50 -11.05
N VAL A 41 26.55 5.36 -11.72
CA VAL A 41 25.51 5.07 -12.71
C VAL A 41 24.26 4.49 -12.04
N LEU A 42 24.44 3.54 -11.12
CA LEU A 42 23.39 2.98 -10.26
C LEU A 42 23.87 2.86 -8.83
N SER A 43 22.96 3.06 -7.87
CA SER A 43 23.22 2.84 -6.45
C SER A 43 21.97 2.27 -5.75
N ASN A 44 22.05 2.07 -4.43
CA ASN A 44 20.86 1.83 -3.61
C ASN A 44 19.76 2.89 -3.78
N ALA A 45 20.11 4.14 -4.10
CA ALA A 45 19.12 5.22 -4.27
C ALA A 45 18.41 5.20 -5.64
N SER A 46 18.90 4.39 -6.57
CA SER A 46 18.27 4.19 -7.88
C SER A 46 16.93 3.48 -7.76
N ASN A 47 16.16 3.50 -8.85
CA ASN A 47 14.96 2.67 -8.96
C ASN A 47 15.35 1.22 -9.24
N TRP A 48 14.89 0.31 -8.38
CA TRP A 48 15.08 -1.12 -8.55
C TRP A 48 13.74 -1.84 -8.51
N ARG A 49 13.54 -2.77 -9.45
CA ARG A 49 12.45 -3.74 -9.42
C ARG A 49 12.90 -4.96 -8.63
N ARG A 50 12.02 -5.48 -7.78
CA ARG A 50 12.31 -6.57 -6.85
C ARG A 50 11.29 -7.68 -6.96
N TYR A 51 11.78 -8.91 -7.03
CA TYR A 51 11.01 -10.14 -6.85
C TYR A 51 11.61 -10.96 -5.71
N ALA A 52 10.77 -11.61 -4.92
CA ALA A 52 11.20 -12.40 -3.76
C ALA A 52 10.66 -13.82 -3.86
N VAL A 53 11.52 -14.80 -3.60
CA VAL A 53 11.16 -16.22 -3.60
C VAL A 53 11.10 -16.74 -2.17
N THR A 54 9.99 -17.37 -1.80
CA THR A 54 9.83 -18.05 -0.51
C THR A 54 9.98 -19.56 -0.64
N ARG A 55 10.71 -20.17 0.28
CA ARG A 55 10.85 -21.62 0.48
C ARG A 55 10.83 -21.96 1.96
N LYS A 56 10.49 -23.19 2.33
CA LYS A 56 10.72 -23.70 3.70
C LYS A 56 12.14 -23.33 4.21
N PRO A 57 12.29 -22.80 5.43
CA PRO A 57 13.61 -22.49 5.98
C PRO A 57 14.49 -23.73 6.06
N VAL A 58 15.80 -23.56 5.92
CA VAL A 58 16.77 -24.67 5.98
C VAL A 58 17.95 -24.35 6.89
N ALA A 59 18.47 -25.38 7.55
CA ALA A 59 19.66 -25.29 8.34
C ALA A 59 20.65 -26.40 7.99
N ARG A 60 21.94 -26.14 8.21
CA ARG A 60 22.97 -27.17 8.17
C ARG A 60 23.27 -27.67 9.58
N ALA A 61 23.15 -28.98 9.76
CA ALA A 61 23.43 -29.64 11.02
C ALA A 61 24.04 -31.02 10.78
N GLY A 62 25.14 -31.32 11.46
CA GLY A 62 25.91 -32.55 11.20
C GLY A 62 26.25 -32.73 9.72
N GLY A 63 26.59 -31.65 9.01
CA GLY A 63 26.92 -31.64 7.58
C GLY A 63 25.72 -31.73 6.62
N LYS A 64 24.52 -32.06 7.09
CA LYS A 64 23.33 -32.28 6.25
C LYS A 64 22.40 -31.07 6.24
N ILE A 65 21.73 -30.84 5.12
CA ILE A 65 20.65 -29.86 5.01
C ILE A 65 19.37 -30.41 5.61
N GLN A 66 18.82 -29.69 6.56
CA GLN A 66 17.57 -30.00 7.23
C GLN A 66 16.51 -28.95 6.89
N LYS A 67 15.32 -29.39 6.44
CA LYS A 67 14.14 -28.53 6.31
C LYS A 67 13.53 -28.27 7.69
N LEU A 68 13.17 -27.01 7.95
CA LEU A 68 12.58 -26.59 9.22
C LEU A 68 11.08 -26.29 9.05
N GLY A 69 10.30 -26.50 10.11
CA GLY A 69 8.89 -26.12 10.20
C GLY A 69 8.73 -24.69 10.67
N ARG A 70 7.75 -23.93 10.16
CA ARG A 70 7.50 -22.53 10.57
C ARG A 70 6.37 -22.46 11.59
N TYR A 71 6.50 -21.63 12.63
CA TYR A 71 5.44 -21.34 13.59
C TYR A 71 5.24 -19.82 13.66
N ALA A 72 3.98 -19.36 13.59
CA ALA A 72 3.65 -17.95 13.39
C ALA A 72 3.76 -17.03 14.63
N TYR A 73 4.16 -17.52 15.81
CA TYR A 73 4.18 -16.71 17.02
C TYR A 73 5.55 -16.73 17.71
N GLY A 74 6.20 -15.57 17.86
CA GLY A 74 7.54 -15.42 18.42
C GLY A 74 8.53 -14.82 17.41
N GLY A 75 9.57 -14.09 17.84
CA GLY A 75 10.50 -13.41 16.93
C GLY A 75 11.91 -14.00 16.86
N VAL A 76 12.30 -14.88 15.93
CA VAL A 76 11.52 -15.82 15.12
C VAL A 76 12.06 -17.22 15.40
N TRP A 77 11.24 -18.07 16.01
CA TRP A 77 11.59 -19.44 16.39
C TRP A 77 10.95 -20.40 15.38
N VAL A 78 11.78 -21.08 14.57
CA VAL A 78 11.37 -22.02 13.52
C VAL A 78 11.59 -23.50 13.90
N PRO A 79 10.51 -24.23 14.29
CA PRO A 79 10.50 -25.67 14.60
C PRO A 79 11.38 -26.61 13.79
N ILE A 80 11.94 -27.60 14.48
CA ILE A 80 12.50 -28.79 13.82
C ILE A 80 11.34 -29.70 13.36
N GLN A 81 11.49 -30.36 12.22
CA GLN A 81 10.53 -31.35 11.74
C GLN A 81 10.26 -32.43 12.81
N GLY A 82 8.98 -32.73 13.07
CA GLY A 82 8.56 -33.74 14.06
C GLY A 82 8.17 -33.19 15.45
N THR A 83 8.24 -31.88 15.70
CA THR A 83 7.74 -31.29 16.95
C THR A 83 6.19 -31.32 17.01
N ARG A 84 5.58 -31.74 18.12
CA ARG A 84 4.12 -31.90 18.36
C ARG A 84 3.24 -30.63 18.27
N LYS A 85 3.69 -29.54 17.62
CA LYS A 85 2.94 -28.27 17.54
C LYS A 85 2.35 -28.04 16.16
N ARG A 86 1.21 -27.33 16.09
CA ARG A 86 0.54 -26.91 14.85
C ARG A 86 1.46 -25.97 14.07
N LEU A 87 2.18 -26.49 13.08
CA LEU A 87 3.06 -25.71 12.21
C LEU A 87 2.22 -24.89 11.23
N THR A 88 2.68 -23.67 10.94
CA THR A 88 2.16 -22.87 9.84
C THR A 88 2.70 -23.44 8.53
N PRO A 89 1.84 -23.82 7.57
CA PRO A 89 2.30 -24.17 6.24
C PRO A 89 3.17 -23.05 5.67
N THR A 90 4.33 -23.41 5.12
CA THR A 90 5.08 -22.47 4.28
C THR A 90 4.58 -22.65 2.87
N ILE A 91 4.02 -21.58 2.29
CA ILE A 91 3.65 -21.54 0.89
C ILE A 91 4.92 -21.15 0.12
N ASP A 92 5.39 -22.05 -0.74
CA ASP A 92 6.49 -21.78 -1.63
C ASP A 92 5.96 -20.88 -2.77
N SER A 93 6.62 -19.76 -3.02
CA SER A 93 6.22 -18.87 -4.13
C SER A 93 6.71 -19.43 -5.47
N ALA A 94 6.15 -18.94 -6.57
CA ALA A 94 6.71 -19.21 -7.89
C ALA A 94 8.19 -18.76 -7.98
N ALA A 95 8.94 -19.43 -8.85
CA ALA A 95 10.24 -18.92 -9.30
C ALA A 95 10.00 -17.73 -10.26
N PRO A 96 10.97 -16.80 -10.39
CA PRO A 96 10.88 -15.80 -11.44
C PRO A 96 10.89 -16.48 -12.83
N PRO A 97 10.28 -15.87 -13.87
CA PRO A 97 10.39 -16.35 -15.25
C PRO A 97 11.85 -16.56 -15.67
N ALA A 98 12.14 -17.56 -16.50
CA ALA A 98 13.54 -17.93 -16.81
C ALA A 98 14.35 -16.80 -17.47
N ASP A 99 13.67 -15.93 -18.22
CA ASP A 99 14.21 -14.76 -18.90
C ASP A 99 14.14 -13.49 -18.05
N TRP A 100 13.84 -13.57 -16.75
CA TRP A 100 13.65 -12.38 -15.90
C TRP A 100 14.84 -11.42 -15.88
N ALA A 101 16.08 -11.89 -16.15
CA ALA A 101 17.27 -11.05 -16.20
C ALA A 101 17.47 -10.39 -17.58
N ALA A 102 16.66 -10.78 -18.57
CA ALA A 102 16.75 -10.32 -19.93
C ALA A 102 16.42 -8.82 -20.04
N PRO A 103 17.00 -8.16 -21.04
CA PRO A 103 16.77 -6.76 -21.31
C PRO A 103 15.31 -6.33 -21.47
N ASP A 104 14.51 -7.14 -22.15
CA ASP A 104 13.17 -6.78 -22.63
C ASP A 104 12.06 -7.42 -21.78
N PHE A 105 12.44 -8.07 -20.68
CA PHE A 105 11.52 -8.63 -19.70
C PHE A 105 10.67 -7.52 -19.05
N ASP A 106 9.36 -7.74 -19.04
CA ASP A 106 8.39 -6.86 -18.39
C ASP A 106 8.38 -7.07 -16.87
N ASP A 107 9.10 -6.20 -16.17
CA ASP A 107 9.17 -6.17 -14.71
C ASP A 107 8.20 -5.17 -14.07
N ARG A 108 7.25 -4.60 -14.81
CA ARG A 108 6.24 -3.68 -14.24
C ARG A 108 5.45 -4.28 -13.07
N PRO A 109 5.08 -5.59 -13.08
CA PRO A 109 4.41 -6.22 -11.94
C PRO A 109 5.31 -6.42 -10.71
N TRP A 110 6.62 -6.18 -10.83
CA TRP A 110 7.54 -6.34 -9.70
C TRP A 110 7.55 -5.06 -8.87
N THR A 111 7.58 -5.24 -7.55
CA THR A 111 7.64 -4.15 -6.58
C THR A 111 8.86 -3.27 -6.83
N ARG A 112 8.65 -1.96 -6.99
CA ARG A 112 9.73 -0.98 -7.09
C ARG A 112 10.14 -0.47 -5.71
N SER A 113 11.42 -0.49 -5.38
CA SER A 113 11.91 0.06 -4.12
C SER A 113 13.38 0.45 -4.23
N PRO A 114 13.84 1.50 -3.54
CA PRO A 114 15.26 1.72 -3.33
C PRO A 114 15.83 0.68 -2.35
N GLY A 115 17.16 0.59 -2.30
CA GLY A 115 17.89 -0.23 -1.35
C GLY A 115 17.93 0.36 0.07
N PRO A 116 18.46 -0.39 1.04
CA PRO A 116 19.02 -1.72 0.89
C PRO A 116 17.94 -2.78 0.59
N PHE A 117 18.25 -3.76 -0.25
CA PHE A 117 17.40 -4.92 -0.58
C PHE A 117 17.60 -6.03 0.43
N PHE A 118 17.45 -5.61 1.66
CA PHE A 118 17.71 -6.40 2.83
C PHE A 118 16.53 -6.13 3.76
N PRO A 119 15.91 -7.16 4.37
CA PRO A 119 14.93 -6.95 5.42
C PRO A 119 15.63 -6.23 6.60
N ALA A 120 15.60 -4.90 6.65
CA ALA A 120 16.18 -4.12 7.72
C ALA A 120 15.12 -3.18 8.29
N HIS A 121 14.79 -3.34 9.58
CA HIS A 121 13.88 -2.40 10.23
C HIS A 121 14.63 -1.16 10.70
N ARG A 122 14.39 -0.01 10.07
CA ARG A 122 14.92 1.28 10.55
C ARG A 122 14.13 1.77 11.76
N GLY A 123 14.83 2.21 12.81
CA GLY A 123 14.20 2.95 13.92
C GLY A 123 13.45 2.12 14.97
N HIS A 124 13.66 0.80 15.04
CA HIS A 124 13.04 -0.04 16.07
C HIS A 124 13.61 0.26 17.47
N ALA A 125 12.77 0.30 18.51
CA ALA A 125 13.16 0.70 19.86
C ALA A 125 14.35 -0.09 20.45
N TYR A 126 14.47 -1.38 20.11
CA TYR A 126 15.53 -2.26 20.61
C TYR A 126 16.82 -2.30 19.77
N CYS A 127 16.83 -1.64 18.59
CA CYS A 127 17.96 -1.67 17.64
C CYS A 127 18.26 -0.31 17.00
N LYS A 128 17.82 0.81 17.62
CA LYS A 128 17.91 2.16 17.01
C LYS A 128 19.31 2.56 16.53
N GLU A 129 20.34 1.97 17.13
CA GLU A 129 21.74 2.35 16.95
C GLU A 129 22.42 1.58 15.80
N VAL A 130 21.83 0.49 15.28
CA VAL A 130 22.49 -0.39 14.29
C VAL A 130 21.50 -0.93 13.26
N ASN A 131 21.24 -0.15 12.21
CA ASN A 131 20.24 -0.48 11.18
C ASN A 131 20.75 -1.45 10.09
N ASP A 132 22.06 -1.67 10.00
CA ASP A 132 22.76 -2.48 9.00
C ASP A 132 23.11 -3.90 9.49
N ALA A 133 22.93 -4.17 10.79
CA ALA A 133 23.12 -5.48 11.41
C ALA A 133 22.18 -6.56 10.86
N GLY A 134 21.20 -6.16 10.04
CA GLY A 134 20.42 -7.04 9.23
C GLY A 134 19.34 -7.83 9.97
N TYR A 135 18.67 -7.14 10.89
CA TYR A 135 17.52 -7.60 11.66
C TYR A 135 16.19 -7.11 11.06
N THR A 136 15.13 -7.87 11.29
CA THR A 136 13.74 -7.47 11.06
C THR A 136 12.88 -7.74 12.27
N TYR A 137 11.87 -6.88 12.50
CA TYR A 137 10.89 -7.00 13.58
C TYR A 137 10.30 -8.42 13.73
N PHE A 138 9.67 -8.68 14.89
CA PHE A 138 9.04 -9.94 15.28
C PHE A 138 8.22 -10.63 14.16
N GLU A 139 7.55 -9.84 13.32
CA GLU A 139 6.73 -10.31 12.19
C GLU A 139 7.43 -10.20 10.82
N GLY A 140 8.49 -9.41 10.73
CA GLY A 140 9.21 -9.09 9.49
C GLY A 140 10.41 -9.98 9.18
N THR A 141 10.84 -10.85 10.11
CA THR A 141 11.88 -11.85 9.79
C THR A 141 11.25 -12.98 8.99
N TYR A 142 11.64 -13.07 7.72
CA TYR A 142 11.19 -14.09 6.79
C TYR A 142 12.27 -15.18 6.65
N PRO A 143 12.36 -16.16 7.58
CA PRO A 143 13.28 -17.28 7.41
C PRO A 143 12.97 -18.12 6.16
N SER A 144 11.76 -17.91 5.60
CA SER A 144 11.35 -18.47 4.33
C SER A 144 11.90 -17.74 3.11
N LEU A 145 12.42 -16.51 3.23
CA LEU A 145 13.01 -15.80 2.11
C LEU A 145 14.24 -16.56 1.63
N ALA A 146 14.18 -17.04 0.38
CA ALA A 146 15.17 -17.92 -0.22
C ALA A 146 16.02 -17.19 -1.26
N VAL A 147 15.37 -16.43 -2.13
CA VAL A 147 16.02 -15.64 -3.17
C VAL A 147 15.43 -14.24 -3.25
N ILE A 148 16.28 -13.25 -3.55
CA ILE A 148 15.87 -11.91 -3.98
C ILE A 148 16.43 -11.67 -5.39
N CYS A 149 15.56 -11.35 -6.33
CA CYS A 149 15.93 -10.92 -7.68
C CYS A 149 15.73 -9.41 -7.78
N LEU A 150 16.74 -8.71 -8.29
CA LEU A 150 16.75 -7.26 -8.46
C LEU A 150 17.04 -6.91 -9.91
N ARG A 151 16.37 -5.88 -10.44
CA ARG A 151 16.66 -5.30 -11.76
C ARG A 151 16.80 -3.79 -11.62
N GLY A 152 17.95 -3.27 -12.02
CA GLY A 152 18.25 -1.85 -12.12
C GLY A 152 18.52 -1.47 -13.57
N LYS A 153 17.96 -0.35 -14.03
CA LYS A 153 18.02 0.08 -15.43
C LYS A 153 18.89 1.33 -15.57
N PHE A 154 19.73 1.40 -16.59
CA PHE A 154 20.52 2.58 -16.90
C PHE A 154 20.63 2.81 -18.40
N MET A 155 20.85 4.06 -18.81
CA MET A 155 20.85 4.45 -20.22
C MET A 155 22.28 4.56 -20.76
N VAL A 156 22.53 3.96 -21.93
CA VAL A 156 23.76 4.13 -22.70
C VAL A 156 23.43 4.90 -23.97
N THR A 157 23.89 6.16 -24.03
CA THR A 157 23.64 7.08 -25.14
C THR A 157 24.61 6.86 -26.30
N ASP A 158 25.86 6.48 -26.00
CA ASP A 158 26.92 6.24 -26.98
C ASP A 158 27.82 5.08 -26.52
N ARG A 159 27.73 3.94 -27.23
CA ARG A 159 28.50 2.73 -26.88
C ARG A 159 30.01 2.93 -27.01
N ALA A 160 30.46 3.73 -27.98
CA ALA A 160 31.89 3.96 -28.21
C ALA A 160 32.51 4.81 -27.08
N LYS A 161 31.69 5.60 -26.38
CA LYS A 161 32.12 6.47 -25.28
C LYS A 161 31.72 5.98 -23.90
N ALA A 162 31.04 4.83 -23.80
CA ALA A 162 30.58 4.28 -22.53
C ALA A 162 31.72 3.73 -21.67
N GLY A 163 32.73 3.13 -22.32
CA GLY A 163 33.82 2.44 -21.63
C GLY A 163 33.34 1.24 -20.82
N ASP A 164 34.26 0.60 -20.11
CA ASP A 164 33.92 -0.44 -19.14
C ASP A 164 33.32 0.20 -17.88
N LEU A 165 32.36 -0.50 -17.26
CA LEU A 165 31.78 -0.11 -15.97
C LEU A 165 32.28 -1.05 -14.87
N LYS A 166 32.16 -0.63 -13.62
CA LYS A 166 32.58 -1.42 -12.45
C LYS A 166 31.44 -1.57 -11.47
N LEU A 167 31.18 -2.81 -11.05
CA LEU A 167 30.17 -3.14 -10.06
C LEU A 167 30.82 -3.55 -8.74
N SER A 168 30.37 -2.89 -7.67
CA SER A 168 30.67 -3.27 -6.29
C SER A 168 29.37 -3.59 -5.53
N LEU A 169 29.35 -4.72 -4.84
CA LEU A 169 28.22 -5.23 -4.08
C LEU A 169 28.61 -5.54 -2.63
N ALA A 170 27.71 -5.22 -1.70
CA ALA A 170 27.72 -5.77 -0.35
C ALA A 170 26.43 -6.57 -0.14
N TYR A 171 26.54 -7.82 0.32
CA TYR A 171 25.40 -8.75 0.35
C TYR A 171 25.53 -9.82 1.45
N ARG A 172 24.43 -10.53 1.70
CA ARG A 172 24.39 -11.75 2.52
C ARG A 172 23.99 -12.94 1.66
N GLY A 173 24.56 -14.09 2.00
CA GLY A 173 24.41 -15.32 1.24
C GLY A 173 25.32 -15.30 0.02
N GLY A 174 24.81 -15.65 -1.14
CA GLY A 174 25.57 -15.72 -2.39
C GLY A 174 24.84 -14.97 -3.48
N VAL A 175 25.56 -14.53 -4.52
CA VAL A 175 24.99 -13.72 -5.59
C VAL A 175 25.37 -14.24 -6.96
N VAL A 176 24.47 -14.02 -7.91
CA VAL A 176 24.70 -14.11 -9.35
C VAL A 176 24.36 -12.76 -9.96
N VAL A 177 25.21 -12.26 -10.85
CA VAL A 177 25.06 -10.96 -11.51
C VAL A 177 24.94 -11.17 -13.00
N TYR A 178 23.94 -10.53 -13.59
CA TYR A 178 23.67 -10.55 -15.02
C TYR A 178 23.69 -9.13 -15.58
N LEU A 179 24.25 -8.98 -16.78
CA LEU A 179 24.14 -7.78 -17.60
C LEU A 179 23.37 -8.14 -18.87
N ASN A 180 22.21 -7.52 -19.07
CA ASN A 180 21.33 -7.77 -20.21
C ASN A 180 21.06 -9.29 -20.42
N GLY A 181 20.77 -10.02 -19.34
CA GLY A 181 20.49 -11.46 -19.35
C GLY A 181 21.72 -12.37 -19.39
N ARG A 182 22.93 -11.85 -19.58
CA ARG A 182 24.17 -12.65 -19.56
C ARG A 182 24.81 -12.62 -18.18
N GLU A 183 25.08 -13.79 -17.61
CA GLU A 183 25.86 -13.91 -16.37
C GLU A 183 27.28 -13.35 -16.56
N ILE A 184 27.68 -12.45 -15.67
CA ILE A 184 29.00 -11.80 -15.68
C ILE A 184 29.82 -12.07 -14.42
N ALA A 185 29.16 -12.42 -13.31
CA ALA A 185 29.83 -12.78 -12.07
C ALA A 185 28.93 -13.64 -11.19
N ARG A 186 29.58 -14.47 -10.36
CA ARG A 186 28.94 -15.30 -9.34
C ARG A 186 29.87 -15.43 -8.15
N ALA A 187 29.35 -15.27 -6.94
CA ALA A 187 30.12 -15.34 -5.72
C ALA A 187 29.37 -16.02 -4.59
N ASN A 188 30.11 -16.78 -3.79
CA ASN A 188 29.64 -17.54 -2.63
C ASN A 188 28.47 -18.51 -2.88
N ILE A 189 28.43 -19.07 -4.08
CA ILE A 189 27.57 -20.22 -4.44
C ILE A 189 28.51 -21.41 -4.66
N PRO A 190 28.47 -22.46 -3.82
CA PRO A 190 29.34 -23.63 -3.96
C PRO A 190 29.16 -24.31 -5.32
N GLU A 191 30.21 -24.95 -5.86
CA GLU A 191 30.16 -25.65 -7.15
C GLU A 191 28.99 -26.65 -7.23
N THR A 192 28.77 -27.40 -6.15
CA THR A 192 27.68 -28.37 -6.01
C THR A 192 26.27 -27.76 -6.03
N GLN A 193 26.16 -26.43 -5.92
CA GLN A 193 24.90 -25.70 -5.90
C GLN A 193 24.61 -24.98 -7.22
N LYS A 194 25.60 -24.77 -8.11
CA LYS A 194 25.45 -23.95 -9.32
C LYS A 194 24.35 -24.45 -10.26
N ALA A 195 24.24 -25.77 -10.44
CA ALA A 195 23.24 -26.39 -11.31
C ALA A 195 21.81 -26.36 -10.74
N ARG A 196 21.60 -25.89 -9.50
CA ARG A 196 20.29 -25.94 -8.83
C ARG A 196 19.42 -24.69 -9.09
N GLY A 197 19.92 -23.71 -9.84
CA GLY A 197 19.20 -22.47 -10.14
C GLY A 197 18.66 -21.79 -8.88
N ILE A 198 17.37 -21.43 -8.87
CA ILE A 198 16.70 -20.76 -7.75
C ILE A 198 16.75 -21.54 -6.42
N GLU A 199 16.95 -22.86 -6.48
CA GLU A 199 17.05 -23.73 -5.31
C GLU A 199 18.47 -23.84 -4.72
N ALA A 200 19.44 -23.16 -5.35
CA ALA A 200 20.82 -23.10 -4.87
C ALA A 200 20.88 -22.47 -3.48
N LEU A 201 21.75 -23.02 -2.63
CA LEU A 201 22.13 -22.43 -1.35
C LEU A 201 23.48 -21.76 -1.49
N ALA A 202 23.64 -20.63 -0.81
CA ALA A 202 24.95 -19.99 -0.65
C ALA A 202 25.84 -20.80 0.30
N GLU A 203 27.14 -20.50 0.26
CA GLU A 203 28.12 -21.00 1.22
C GLU A 203 27.67 -20.71 2.65
N ASP A 204 27.92 -21.64 3.56
CA ASP A 204 27.55 -21.47 4.97
C ASP A 204 28.36 -20.35 5.62
N TYR A 205 27.77 -19.73 6.63
CA TYR A 205 28.48 -18.83 7.52
C TYR A 205 29.12 -19.62 8.66
N PRO A 206 30.28 -19.17 9.17
CA PRO A 206 30.93 -19.85 10.26
C PRO A 206 30.18 -19.61 11.58
N ARG A 207 30.47 -20.41 12.62
CA ARG A 207 29.71 -20.41 13.88
C ARG A 207 29.72 -19.06 14.60
N GLU A 208 30.88 -18.44 14.65
CA GLU A 208 31.22 -17.27 15.44
C GLU A 208 30.40 -16.04 15.06
N VAL A 209 29.91 -15.95 13.82
CA VAL A 209 29.05 -14.83 13.42
C VAL A 209 27.64 -14.96 13.96
N PHE A 210 27.25 -16.09 14.58
CA PHE A 210 25.91 -16.30 15.16
C PHE A 210 25.86 -16.29 16.69
N VAL A 211 27.00 -16.47 17.37
CA VAL A 211 27.04 -16.69 18.82
C VAL A 211 27.97 -15.71 19.54
N LYS A 212 27.63 -15.44 20.79
CA LYS A 212 28.45 -14.72 21.78
C LYS A 212 29.62 -15.61 22.23
N GLU A 213 30.55 -15.03 22.97
CA GLU A 213 31.72 -15.73 23.54
C GLU A 213 31.30 -16.88 24.46
N ASN A 214 30.18 -16.73 25.17
CA ASN A 214 29.60 -17.79 26.02
C ASN A 214 28.78 -18.84 25.25
N GLY A 215 28.84 -18.83 23.92
CA GLY A 215 28.14 -19.79 23.05
C GLY A 215 26.64 -19.55 22.88
N LYS A 216 26.03 -18.58 23.58
CA LYS A 216 24.61 -18.23 23.37
C LYS A 216 24.43 -17.45 22.06
N VAL A 217 23.26 -17.57 21.43
CA VAL A 217 22.93 -16.84 20.19
C VAL A 217 22.99 -15.33 20.41
N ILE A 218 23.53 -14.59 19.43
CA ILE A 218 23.44 -13.12 19.41
C ILE A 218 21.95 -12.76 19.22
N SER A 219 21.35 -12.16 20.26
CA SER A 219 19.96 -11.73 20.25
C SER A 219 19.79 -10.54 19.32
N TRP A 220 18.56 -10.37 18.84
CA TRP A 220 18.20 -9.20 18.07
C TRP A 220 18.00 -7.95 18.93
N GLY A 221 17.83 -8.09 20.25
CA GLY A 221 17.54 -6.97 21.16
C GLY A 221 18.52 -6.87 22.33
N PHE A 222 18.11 -6.15 23.38
CA PHE A 222 18.85 -6.05 24.65
C PHE A 222 20.31 -5.55 24.52
N GLY A 223 20.59 -4.70 23.52
CA GLY A 223 21.92 -4.13 23.28
C GLY A 223 22.90 -5.07 22.56
N ASP A 224 22.53 -6.33 22.30
CA ASP A 224 23.37 -7.28 21.55
C ASP A 224 23.75 -6.78 20.15
N PRO A 225 22.84 -6.19 19.33
CA PRO A 225 23.21 -5.70 18.00
C PRO A 225 24.34 -4.67 18.02
N LYS A 226 24.33 -3.76 19.01
CA LYS A 226 25.39 -2.77 19.20
C LYS A 226 26.68 -3.43 19.67
N LYS A 227 26.60 -4.24 20.73
CA LYS A 227 27.77 -4.87 21.35
C LYS A 227 28.51 -5.81 20.38
N TYR A 228 27.79 -6.55 19.55
CA TYR A 228 28.35 -7.54 18.63
C TYR A 228 28.35 -7.08 17.18
N HIS A 229 28.21 -5.78 16.90
CA HIS A 229 28.08 -5.25 15.53
C HIS A 229 29.20 -5.72 14.61
N ALA A 230 30.45 -5.69 15.06
CA ALA A 230 31.60 -6.17 14.29
C ALA A 230 31.46 -7.63 13.84
N LYS A 231 30.94 -8.52 14.70
CA LYS A 231 30.65 -9.93 14.33
C LYS A 231 29.49 -10.03 13.35
N LEU A 232 28.47 -9.18 13.51
CA LEU A 232 27.32 -9.14 12.60
C LEU A 232 27.72 -8.64 11.20
N GLN A 233 28.69 -7.73 11.12
CA GLN A 233 29.23 -7.22 9.85
C GLN A 233 29.99 -8.28 9.06
N GLN A 234 30.62 -9.27 9.71
CA GLN A 234 31.26 -10.41 9.03
C GLN A 234 30.27 -11.28 8.25
N ARG A 235 28.95 -11.08 8.42
CA ARG A 235 27.92 -11.71 7.59
C ARG A 235 27.74 -11.02 6.25
N ILE A 236 28.26 -9.80 6.10
CA ILE A 236 28.23 -9.06 4.83
C ILE A 236 29.46 -9.48 4.02
N ARG A 237 29.19 -10.17 2.91
CA ARG A 237 30.17 -10.54 1.90
C ARG A 237 30.26 -9.43 0.86
N ARG A 238 31.36 -9.41 0.11
CA ARG A 238 31.64 -8.38 -0.89
C ARG A 238 32.01 -9.00 -2.23
N LEU A 239 31.73 -8.23 -3.27
CA LEU A 239 32.21 -8.44 -4.62
C LEU A 239 32.57 -7.04 -5.09
N ASP A 240 33.85 -6.77 -5.24
CA ASP A 240 34.37 -5.43 -5.48
C ASP A 240 34.90 -5.34 -6.92
N ASP A 241 34.60 -4.23 -7.60
CA ASP A 241 35.13 -3.88 -8.92
C ASP A 241 34.97 -4.93 -10.03
N VAL A 242 33.85 -5.66 -10.03
CA VAL A 242 33.54 -6.58 -11.14
C VAL A 242 33.34 -5.77 -12.42
N ALA A 243 34.17 -6.07 -13.42
CA ALA A 243 34.11 -5.42 -14.72
C ALA A 243 32.81 -5.78 -15.46
N LEU A 244 32.15 -4.76 -15.99
CA LEU A 244 31.07 -4.85 -16.97
C LEU A 244 31.64 -4.37 -18.32
N PRO A 245 32.09 -5.30 -19.18
CA PRO A 245 32.78 -4.94 -20.41
C PRO A 245 31.88 -4.14 -21.37
N ALA A 246 32.42 -3.06 -21.95
CA ALA A 246 31.72 -2.19 -22.90
C ALA A 246 31.08 -2.95 -24.07
N ARG A 247 31.73 -4.05 -24.51
CA ARG A 247 31.22 -4.93 -25.57
C ARG A 247 29.86 -5.58 -25.27
N LEU A 248 29.51 -5.72 -23.99
CA LEU A 248 28.22 -6.27 -23.53
C LEU A 248 27.15 -5.19 -23.33
N LEU A 249 27.53 -3.91 -23.39
CA LEU A 249 26.59 -2.80 -23.36
C LEU A 249 25.91 -2.65 -24.72
N ARG A 250 24.63 -2.28 -24.69
CA ARG A 250 23.84 -1.91 -25.87
C ARG A 250 23.54 -0.41 -25.85
N LYS A 251 23.26 0.17 -27.02
CA LYS A 251 22.71 1.53 -27.11
C LYS A 251 21.28 1.50 -26.57
N GLY A 252 20.88 2.48 -25.78
CA GLY A 252 19.58 2.50 -25.11
C GLY A 252 19.64 1.98 -23.67
N VAL A 253 18.51 1.48 -23.18
CA VAL A 253 18.38 0.95 -21.81
C VAL A 253 19.20 -0.33 -21.66
N ASN A 254 19.98 -0.43 -20.59
CA ASN A 254 20.67 -1.64 -20.16
C ASN A 254 20.13 -2.07 -18.80
N VAL A 255 20.17 -3.37 -18.53
CA VAL A 255 19.69 -3.96 -17.28
C VAL A 255 20.84 -4.61 -16.53
N LEU A 256 21.07 -4.16 -15.29
CA LEU A 256 21.86 -4.86 -14.30
C LEU A 256 20.90 -5.68 -13.42
N ALA A 257 21.05 -7.00 -13.44
CA ALA A 257 20.23 -7.92 -12.67
C ALA A 257 21.08 -8.65 -11.61
N ILE A 258 20.53 -8.79 -10.39
CA ILE A 258 21.21 -9.44 -9.25
C ILE A 258 20.28 -10.49 -8.66
N GLU A 259 20.76 -11.72 -8.53
CA GLU A 259 20.08 -12.84 -7.88
C GLU A 259 20.81 -13.20 -6.59
N ALA A 260 20.21 -12.93 -5.44
CA ALA A 260 20.81 -13.21 -4.13
C ALA A 260 20.17 -14.44 -3.49
N HIS A 261 20.97 -15.45 -3.14
CA HIS A 261 20.54 -16.71 -2.51
C HIS A 261 20.86 -16.75 -1.03
N ARG A 262 19.97 -17.34 -0.23
CA ARG A 262 20.23 -17.60 1.19
C ARG A 262 21.32 -18.62 1.44
N ALA A 263 22.07 -18.44 2.51
CA ALA A 263 22.82 -19.52 3.16
C ALA A 263 21.91 -20.33 4.09
N ALA A 264 22.26 -21.58 4.37
CA ALA A 264 21.58 -22.36 5.40
C ALA A 264 21.89 -21.78 6.79
N TYR A 265 20.93 -21.86 7.72
CA TYR A 265 21.17 -21.49 9.12
C TYR A 265 22.15 -22.48 9.77
N HIS A 266 23.09 -21.97 10.58
CA HIS A 266 24.01 -22.81 11.32
C HIS A 266 23.31 -23.49 12.50
N GLU A 267 23.64 -24.75 12.82
CA GLU A 267 23.12 -25.45 14.00
C GLU A 267 23.40 -24.77 15.36
N ALA A 268 24.33 -23.82 15.43
CA ALA A 268 24.69 -23.12 16.65
C ALA A 268 23.56 -22.22 17.18
N ILE A 269 22.56 -21.90 16.35
CA ILE A 269 21.37 -21.16 16.77
C ILE A 269 20.22 -22.06 17.23
N ARG A 270 20.47 -23.38 17.37
CA ARG A 270 19.53 -24.29 18.00
C ARG A 270 19.45 -23.99 19.50
N GLY A 271 18.24 -23.96 20.04
CA GLY A 271 17.98 -23.76 21.45
C GLY A 271 16.60 -24.26 21.86
N THR A 272 16.26 -24.03 23.13
CA THR A 272 14.94 -24.34 23.69
C THR A 272 14.14 -23.06 23.83
N SER A 273 12.85 -23.09 23.50
CA SER A 273 11.96 -21.94 23.74
C SER A 273 11.88 -21.61 25.23
N ALA A 274 12.05 -20.34 25.59
CA ALA A 274 11.75 -19.85 26.95
C ALA A 274 10.25 -20.04 27.32
N SER A 275 9.36 -20.10 26.33
CA SER A 275 7.91 -20.25 26.52
C SER A 275 7.42 -21.71 26.55
N GLY A 276 8.32 -22.67 26.82
CA GLY A 276 7.97 -24.10 26.90
C GLY A 276 7.58 -24.74 25.56
N ARG A 277 7.88 -24.08 24.44
CA ARG A 277 7.44 -24.50 23.09
C ARG A 277 8.31 -25.57 22.40
N GLY A 278 9.30 -26.13 23.08
CA GLY A 278 10.19 -27.17 22.55
C GLY A 278 11.52 -26.65 21.99
N LYS A 279 12.28 -27.53 21.32
CA LYS A 279 13.62 -27.28 20.76
C LYS A 279 13.60 -26.88 19.29
N GLY A 280 14.39 -25.88 18.89
CA GLY A 280 14.83 -25.65 17.52
C GLY A 280 15.45 -24.27 17.28
N TYR A 281 15.28 -23.65 16.11
CA TYR A 281 16.17 -22.56 15.66
C TYR A 281 15.69 -21.17 16.08
N LEU A 282 16.50 -20.47 16.87
CA LEU A 282 16.33 -19.07 17.25
C LEU A 282 16.83 -18.17 16.12
N ILE A 283 15.99 -17.94 15.12
CA ILE A 283 16.32 -17.14 13.95
C ILE A 283 16.08 -15.67 14.27
N ASN A 284 17.20 -14.98 14.42
CA ASN A 284 17.21 -13.55 14.70
C ASN A 284 17.61 -12.74 13.47
N TRP A 285 17.99 -13.33 12.35
CA TRP A 285 18.60 -12.59 11.24
C TRP A 285 18.38 -13.35 9.93
N THR A 286 18.25 -12.64 8.80
CA THR A 286 18.25 -13.32 7.48
C THR A 286 19.68 -13.63 7.01
N THR A 287 19.81 -14.72 6.25
CA THR A 287 21.02 -15.17 5.57
C THR A 287 21.05 -14.81 4.07
N VAL A 288 20.11 -13.98 3.62
CA VAL A 288 20.03 -13.43 2.25
C VAL A 288 19.73 -11.94 2.27
N GLY A 289 20.31 -11.20 1.34
CA GLY A 289 19.94 -9.82 1.01
C GLY A 289 21.09 -9.04 0.38
N VAL A 290 20.79 -7.91 -0.25
CA VAL A 290 21.80 -7.02 -0.83
C VAL A 290 21.76 -5.70 -0.06
N THR A 291 22.84 -5.36 0.64
CA THR A 291 22.91 -4.17 1.50
C THR A 291 23.44 -2.96 0.77
N ASN A 292 24.31 -3.14 -0.22
CA ASN A 292 24.79 -2.07 -1.07
C ASN A 292 24.97 -2.55 -2.52
N VAL A 293 24.58 -1.68 -3.45
CA VAL A 293 24.90 -1.79 -4.87
C VAL A 293 25.53 -0.48 -5.30
N GLU A 294 26.61 -0.55 -6.04
CA GLU A 294 27.24 0.59 -6.68
C GLU A 294 27.78 0.19 -8.05
N LEU A 295 27.23 0.79 -9.10
CA LEU A 295 27.75 0.68 -10.46
C LEU A 295 28.36 2.01 -10.83
N THR A 296 29.65 2.03 -11.16
CA THR A 296 30.37 3.26 -11.54
C THR A 296 30.89 3.16 -12.97
N GLY A 297 31.10 4.33 -13.59
CA GLY A 297 31.62 4.43 -14.95
C GLY A 297 32.40 5.73 -15.17
N ALA A 298 33.39 5.68 -16.05
CA ALA A 298 34.17 6.87 -16.44
C ALA A 298 33.80 7.41 -17.84
N GLY A 299 32.99 6.68 -18.60
CA GLY A 299 32.63 7.05 -19.96
C GLY A 299 31.48 8.05 -20.06
N ARG A 300 31.61 9.02 -20.97
CA ARG A 300 30.59 10.05 -21.27
C ARG A 300 29.36 9.50 -22.02
N GLY A 301 29.38 8.22 -22.40
CA GLY A 301 28.31 7.53 -23.12
C GLY A 301 27.23 6.89 -22.25
N VAL A 302 27.26 7.12 -20.93
CA VAL A 302 26.29 6.57 -19.96
C VAL A 302 25.63 7.69 -19.18
N THR A 303 24.34 7.55 -18.90
CA THR A 303 23.56 8.48 -18.06
C THR A 303 23.26 7.83 -16.71
N ALA A 304 23.48 8.57 -15.62
CA ALA A 304 23.19 8.07 -14.28
C ALA A 304 21.68 8.01 -14.03
N ASN A 305 21.26 6.94 -13.36
CA ASN A 305 19.90 6.77 -12.87
C ASN A 305 19.92 6.74 -11.33
N VAL A 306 20.30 7.84 -10.71
CA VAL A 306 20.51 7.95 -9.24
C VAL A 306 19.73 9.11 -8.61
N ALA A 307 19.02 9.89 -9.41
CA ALA A 307 18.30 11.07 -8.97
C ALA A 307 17.08 11.34 -9.87
N ARG A 308 16.14 12.12 -9.33
CA ARG A 308 14.96 12.58 -10.05
C ARG A 308 15.37 13.43 -11.28
N PRO A 309 14.84 13.13 -12.47
CA PRO A 309 14.97 14.00 -13.65
C PRO A 309 14.32 15.38 -13.46
N GLN A 310 14.86 16.41 -14.11
CA GLN A 310 14.27 17.75 -14.08
C GLN A 310 12.95 17.80 -14.87
N GLY A 311 12.07 18.73 -14.47
CA GLY A 311 10.82 18.98 -15.17
C GLY A 311 9.72 17.95 -14.84
N MET A 312 8.65 17.98 -15.64
CA MET A 312 7.47 17.14 -15.42
C MET A 312 7.72 15.70 -15.87
N GLN A 313 7.21 14.76 -15.07
CA GLN A 313 7.15 13.34 -15.35
C GLN A 313 5.73 12.82 -15.09
N VAL A 314 5.31 11.85 -15.89
CA VAL A 314 4.15 10.99 -15.60
C VAL A 314 4.65 9.55 -15.58
N TRP A 315 4.32 8.78 -14.56
CA TRP A 315 4.74 7.38 -14.46
C TRP A 315 3.67 6.48 -13.85
N ASN A 316 3.71 5.20 -14.21
CA ASN A 316 2.84 4.19 -13.62
C ASN A 316 3.22 3.93 -12.16
N GLN A 317 2.21 3.77 -11.32
CA GLN A 317 2.39 3.43 -9.93
C GLN A 317 1.45 2.29 -9.57
N ASP A 318 1.98 1.28 -8.89
CA ASP A 318 1.18 0.19 -8.37
C ASP A 318 0.30 0.70 -7.21
N PRO A 319 -1.03 0.48 -7.22
CA PRO A 319 -1.92 0.78 -6.10
C PRO A 319 -1.51 0.19 -4.76
N GLU A 320 -0.81 -0.96 -4.76
CA GLU A 320 -0.32 -1.61 -3.54
C GLU A 320 0.93 -0.93 -2.96
N GLN A 321 1.57 -0.05 -3.74
CA GLN A 321 2.74 0.71 -3.32
C GLN A 321 2.37 2.13 -2.92
N ARG A 322 2.51 2.43 -1.62
CA ARG A 322 2.35 3.79 -1.10
C ARG A 322 3.33 4.74 -1.77
N VAL A 323 2.79 5.81 -2.36
CA VAL A 323 3.57 6.92 -2.90
C VAL A 323 4.10 7.77 -1.74
N VAL A 324 5.38 8.13 -1.80
CA VAL A 324 6.01 9.07 -0.87
C VAL A 324 6.67 10.21 -1.62
N ALA A 325 6.81 11.38 -0.98
CA ALA A 325 7.29 12.62 -1.61
C ALA A 325 8.65 12.53 -2.34
N SER A 326 9.46 11.50 -2.05
CA SER A 326 10.74 11.25 -2.72
C SER A 326 10.63 10.41 -4.00
N ASP A 327 9.48 9.80 -4.29
CA ASP A 327 9.32 8.88 -5.42
C ASP A 327 9.29 9.59 -6.76
N TYR A 328 9.95 9.03 -7.77
CA TYR A 328 9.97 9.56 -9.13
C TYR A 328 9.87 8.44 -10.16
N GLY A 329 9.45 8.79 -11.37
CA GLY A 329 9.46 7.84 -12.50
C GLY A 329 10.90 7.50 -12.88
N ASP A 330 11.18 6.21 -13.04
CA ASP A 330 12.48 5.76 -13.55
C ASP A 330 12.67 6.29 -14.98
N PRO A 331 13.70 7.11 -15.27
CA PRO A 331 13.92 7.67 -16.61
C PRO A 331 14.21 6.62 -17.69
N CYS A 332 14.52 5.38 -17.28
CA CYS A 332 14.72 4.25 -18.19
C CYS A 332 13.46 3.39 -18.38
N GLU A 333 12.34 3.74 -17.77
CA GLU A 333 11.05 3.07 -17.96
C GLU A 333 10.12 3.91 -18.84
N PRO A 334 9.58 3.34 -19.95
CA PRO A 334 8.55 4.03 -20.70
C PRO A 334 7.25 4.07 -19.89
N LEU A 335 6.45 5.12 -20.13
CA LEU A 335 5.08 5.18 -19.64
C LEU A 335 4.26 4.06 -20.28
N GLY A 336 3.72 3.16 -19.47
CA GLY A 336 2.85 2.07 -19.90
C GLY A 336 1.38 2.32 -19.60
N PRO A 337 0.51 1.37 -19.96
CA PRO A 337 -0.91 1.39 -19.60
C PRO A 337 -1.14 1.35 -18.08
N ILE A 338 -2.21 1.99 -17.63
CA ILE A 338 -2.90 1.65 -16.38
C ILE A 338 -3.59 0.31 -16.62
N GLN A 339 -3.00 -0.77 -16.13
CA GLN A 339 -3.52 -2.13 -16.30
C GLN A 339 -4.52 -2.46 -15.19
N LEU A 340 -5.72 -2.86 -15.59
CA LEU A 340 -6.81 -3.23 -14.71
C LEU A 340 -7.32 -4.61 -15.10
N THR A 341 -7.60 -5.44 -14.11
CA THR A 341 -8.32 -6.70 -14.29
C THR A 341 -9.53 -6.66 -13.39
N GLY A 342 -10.70 -6.97 -13.94
CA GLY A 342 -11.95 -6.87 -13.21
C GLY A 342 -13.04 -7.79 -13.70
N ALA A 343 -14.16 -7.78 -12.99
CA ALA A 343 -15.37 -8.52 -13.31
C ALA A 343 -16.52 -7.52 -13.55
N ARG A 344 -17.60 -7.99 -14.20
CA ARG A 344 -18.79 -7.17 -14.41
C ARG A 344 -19.43 -6.79 -13.07
N ASN A 345 -20.04 -5.61 -12.99
CA ASN A 345 -20.60 -5.03 -11.75
C ASN A 345 -19.57 -4.71 -10.65
N GLY A 346 -18.26 -4.79 -10.94
CA GLY A 346 -17.21 -4.44 -9.98
C GLY A 346 -16.60 -3.05 -10.21
N ALA A 347 -15.77 -2.60 -9.26
CA ALA A 347 -15.01 -1.35 -9.36
C ALA A 347 -13.51 -1.63 -9.17
N PHE A 348 -12.70 -1.31 -10.17
CA PHE A 348 -11.27 -1.66 -10.20
C PHE A 348 -10.43 -0.42 -10.41
N SER A 349 -9.37 -0.28 -9.63
CA SER A 349 -8.57 0.95 -9.57
C SER A 349 -7.13 0.73 -9.97
N GLY A 350 -6.58 1.73 -10.64
CA GLY A 350 -5.16 1.87 -10.93
C GLY A 350 -4.74 3.31 -10.72
N GLN A 351 -3.45 3.59 -10.80
CA GLN A 351 -2.95 4.96 -10.65
C GLN A 351 -1.74 5.25 -11.53
N VAL A 352 -1.59 6.52 -11.84
CA VAL A 352 -0.33 7.13 -12.28
C VAL A 352 0.02 8.25 -11.33
N VAL A 353 1.26 8.70 -11.35
CA VAL A 353 1.67 9.88 -10.60
C VAL A 353 2.17 10.93 -11.58
N VAL A 354 1.72 12.17 -11.39
CA VAL A 354 2.27 13.36 -12.03
C VAL A 354 3.23 13.99 -11.04
N GLY A 355 4.48 14.19 -11.44
CA GLY A 355 5.48 14.87 -10.61
C GLY A 355 6.28 15.87 -11.41
N SER A 356 6.79 16.91 -10.74
CA SER A 356 7.65 17.91 -11.38
C SER A 356 8.60 18.54 -10.37
N THR A 357 9.79 18.94 -10.80
CA THR A 357 10.67 19.78 -9.98
C THR A 357 10.15 21.22 -9.83
N ALA A 358 9.19 21.63 -10.66
CA ALA A 358 8.45 22.89 -10.55
C ALA A 358 7.01 22.65 -10.04
N ALA A 359 6.27 23.73 -9.75
CA ALA A 359 4.86 23.64 -9.36
C ALA A 359 3.99 23.09 -10.49
N LEU A 360 2.96 22.31 -10.15
CA LEU A 360 1.95 21.84 -11.09
C LEU A 360 0.73 22.78 -11.02
N ARG A 361 0.47 23.53 -12.10
CA ARG A 361 -0.66 24.48 -12.20
C ARG A 361 -1.68 23.98 -13.22
N GLY A 362 -2.96 24.18 -12.91
CA GLY A 362 -4.05 23.79 -13.82
C GLY A 362 -4.09 22.28 -14.14
N LEU A 363 -3.62 21.43 -13.22
CA LEU A 363 -3.60 19.98 -13.41
C LEU A 363 -5.03 19.46 -13.64
N LYS A 364 -5.23 18.78 -14.77
CA LYS A 364 -6.49 18.13 -15.12
C LYS A 364 -6.24 16.80 -15.79
N ALA A 365 -6.94 15.77 -15.34
CA ALA A 365 -6.93 14.44 -15.92
C ALA A 365 -8.35 14.05 -16.36
N VAL A 366 -8.50 13.58 -17.59
CA VAL A 366 -9.78 13.20 -18.21
C VAL A 366 -9.65 11.83 -18.83
N ALA A 367 -10.52 10.91 -18.44
CA ALA A 367 -10.57 9.58 -19.04
C ALA A 367 -11.50 9.56 -20.26
N SER A 368 -11.11 8.82 -21.29
CA SER A 368 -11.97 8.49 -22.42
C SER A 368 -12.98 7.38 -22.05
N LYS A 369 -13.94 7.12 -22.95
CA LYS A 369 -14.64 5.83 -22.96
C LYS A 369 -13.62 4.71 -23.21
N LEU A 370 -13.93 3.49 -22.76
CA LEU A 370 -13.16 2.30 -23.11
C LEU A 370 -13.89 1.52 -24.20
N THR A 371 -13.15 1.01 -25.19
CA THR A 371 -13.70 0.27 -26.34
C THR A 371 -13.00 -1.08 -26.48
N GLY A 372 -13.79 -2.10 -26.78
CA GLY A 372 -13.36 -3.49 -26.92
C GLY A 372 -14.51 -4.31 -27.54
N PRO A 373 -14.88 -5.47 -26.98
CA PRO A 373 -16.09 -6.21 -27.38
C PRO A 373 -17.40 -5.40 -27.30
N GLY A 374 -17.41 -4.36 -26.46
CA GLY A 374 -18.47 -3.36 -26.37
C GLY A 374 -17.89 -1.97 -26.08
N THR A 375 -18.70 -1.09 -25.47
CA THR A 375 -18.25 0.23 -25.01
C THR A 375 -18.57 0.39 -23.54
N ILE A 376 -17.57 0.77 -22.74
CA ILE A 376 -17.74 1.26 -21.38
C ILE A 376 -17.67 2.79 -21.44
N PRO A 377 -18.73 3.52 -21.09
CA PRO A 377 -18.78 4.97 -21.25
C PRO A 377 -17.77 5.67 -20.33
N ALA A 378 -17.31 6.87 -20.71
CA ALA A 378 -16.38 7.65 -19.89
C ALA A 378 -16.95 7.97 -18.49
N SER A 379 -18.28 8.08 -18.36
CA SER A 379 -18.96 8.28 -17.07
C SER A 379 -18.79 7.11 -16.09
N ALA A 380 -18.41 5.93 -16.57
CA ALA A 380 -18.06 4.77 -15.74
C ALA A 380 -16.59 4.80 -15.27
N VAL A 381 -15.79 5.75 -15.75
CA VAL A 381 -14.37 5.92 -15.38
C VAL A 381 -14.24 7.13 -14.45
N GLN A 382 -14.06 6.86 -13.16
CA GLN A 382 -13.86 7.89 -12.17
C GLN A 382 -12.38 8.27 -12.06
N VAL A 383 -12.09 9.56 -12.19
CA VAL A 383 -10.75 10.12 -11.97
C VAL A 383 -10.72 10.88 -10.65
N ARG A 384 -9.75 10.58 -9.79
CA ARG A 384 -9.57 11.19 -8.47
C ARG A 384 -8.10 11.54 -8.25
N TYR A 385 -7.84 12.46 -7.34
CA TYR A 385 -6.50 12.93 -7.00
C TYR A 385 -6.23 12.60 -5.53
N ALA A 386 -5.09 12.00 -5.23
CA ALA A 386 -4.72 11.69 -3.87
C ALA A 386 -4.02 12.89 -3.24
N LEU A 387 -4.57 13.42 -2.15
CA LEU A 387 -3.99 14.49 -1.36
C LEU A 387 -3.36 13.92 -0.08
N GLY A 388 -2.36 14.62 0.42
CA GLY A 388 -1.83 14.36 1.75
C GLY A 388 -2.84 14.69 2.83
N ASP A 389 -2.79 13.92 3.90
CA ASP A 389 -3.56 14.19 5.10
C ASP A 389 -2.67 14.89 6.13
N LYS A 390 -3.10 16.10 6.52
CA LYS A 390 -2.39 16.93 7.49
C LYS A 390 -2.37 16.29 8.89
N ASP A 391 -3.34 15.43 9.18
CA ASP A 391 -3.56 14.86 10.52
C ASP A 391 -2.73 13.57 10.74
N THR A 392 -2.44 12.80 9.68
CA THR A 392 -1.76 11.50 9.77
C THR A 392 -0.28 11.51 9.38
N ARG A 393 0.25 12.66 8.91
CA ARG A 393 1.60 12.81 8.32
C ARG A 393 1.85 11.90 7.10
N LEU A 394 0.81 11.27 6.56
CA LEU A 394 0.88 10.42 5.37
C LEU A 394 0.74 11.28 4.11
N GLY A 395 1.53 10.95 3.09
CA GLY A 395 1.75 11.82 1.94
C GLY A 395 0.57 11.95 0.97
N PHE A 396 -0.18 10.87 0.73
CA PHE A 396 -1.25 10.81 -0.27
C PHE A 396 -2.31 9.75 0.13
N GLU A 397 -3.33 10.15 0.90
CA GLU A 397 -4.33 9.22 1.48
C GLU A 397 -5.78 9.67 1.23
N VAL A 398 -6.02 10.94 0.87
CA VAL A 398 -7.37 11.47 0.67
C VAL A 398 -7.67 11.59 -0.81
N LEU A 399 -8.65 10.83 -1.32
CA LEU A 399 -9.08 10.93 -2.71
C LEU A 399 -10.13 12.02 -2.91
N VAL A 400 -9.83 13.00 -3.75
CA VAL A 400 -10.74 14.10 -4.12
C VAL A 400 -11.08 14.08 -5.61
N PRO A 401 -12.27 14.57 -6.03
CA PRO A 401 -12.70 14.52 -7.43
C PRO A 401 -12.02 15.56 -8.33
N SER A 402 -11.38 16.58 -7.77
CA SER A 402 -10.70 17.65 -8.50
C SER A 402 -9.32 17.92 -7.94
N ALA A 403 -8.38 18.23 -8.83
CA ALA A 403 -7.05 18.64 -8.42
C ALA A 403 -7.10 20.02 -7.73
N PRO A 404 -6.18 20.30 -6.78
CA PRO A 404 -5.91 21.66 -6.34
C PRO A 404 -5.52 22.57 -7.52
N ALA A 405 -5.83 23.87 -7.43
CA ALA A 405 -5.43 24.85 -8.46
C ALA A 405 -3.91 24.87 -8.70
N GLU A 406 -3.15 24.65 -7.63
CA GLU A 406 -1.69 24.52 -7.66
C GLU A 406 -1.24 23.43 -6.71
N VAL A 407 -0.27 22.63 -7.15
CA VAL A 407 0.51 21.73 -6.30
C VAL A 407 1.94 22.27 -6.24
N ALA A 408 2.28 22.88 -5.11
CA ALA A 408 3.63 23.42 -4.90
C ALA A 408 4.64 22.28 -4.62
N PRO A 409 5.93 22.46 -4.98
CA PRO A 409 6.96 21.50 -4.63
C PRO A 409 7.14 21.35 -3.12
N ALA A 410 7.13 20.11 -2.64
CA ALA A 410 7.45 19.77 -1.26
C ALA A 410 8.74 18.95 -1.23
N LYS A 411 9.75 19.42 -0.48
CA LYS A 411 11.12 18.90 -0.50
C LYS A 411 11.75 19.01 -1.89
N ALA A 412 11.61 17.99 -2.74
CA ALA A 412 12.31 17.87 -4.02
C ALA A 412 11.38 18.00 -5.25
N ALA A 413 10.06 17.89 -5.08
CA ALA A 413 9.13 17.93 -6.20
C ALA A 413 7.69 18.26 -5.78
N ALA A 414 6.91 18.80 -6.72
CA ALA A 414 5.46 18.75 -6.67
C ALA A 414 5.01 17.38 -7.15
N MET A 415 4.04 16.75 -6.47
CA MET A 415 3.52 15.45 -6.89
C MET A 415 2.03 15.32 -6.64
N MET A 416 1.36 14.60 -7.54
CA MET A 416 -0.05 14.29 -7.45
C MET A 416 -0.32 12.90 -8.03
N PRO A 417 -0.61 11.89 -7.19
CA PRO A 417 -1.17 10.63 -7.66
C PRO A 417 -2.57 10.84 -8.22
N VAL A 418 -2.80 10.33 -9.43
CA VAL A 418 -4.08 10.36 -10.14
C VAL A 418 -4.62 8.93 -10.18
N TRP A 419 -5.69 8.71 -9.44
CA TRP A 419 -6.40 7.43 -9.36
C TRP A 419 -7.46 7.35 -10.45
N VAL A 420 -7.48 6.22 -11.16
CA VAL A 420 -8.49 5.87 -12.15
C VAL A 420 -9.23 4.64 -11.65
N THR A 421 -10.53 4.76 -11.45
CA THR A 421 -11.41 3.66 -11.05
C THR A 421 -12.44 3.40 -12.13
N VAL A 422 -12.46 2.21 -12.70
CA VAL A 422 -13.48 1.80 -13.67
C VAL A 422 -14.56 1.02 -12.94
N LYS A 423 -15.79 1.55 -12.94
CA LYS A 423 -17.00 0.84 -12.54
C LYS A 423 -17.50 0.05 -13.74
N VAL A 424 -17.20 -1.24 -13.80
CA VAL A 424 -17.54 -2.08 -14.95
C VAL A 424 -19.05 -2.32 -14.96
N PRO A 425 -19.78 -1.93 -16.02
CA PRO A 425 -21.22 -2.19 -16.11
C PRO A 425 -21.54 -3.68 -15.95
N ALA A 426 -22.66 -3.99 -15.30
CA ALA A 426 -23.08 -5.38 -15.06
C ALA A 426 -23.30 -6.18 -16.35
N ASP A 427 -23.66 -5.49 -17.43
CA ASP A 427 -23.93 -6.01 -18.78
C ASP A 427 -22.73 -5.87 -19.73
N ALA A 428 -21.57 -5.39 -19.27
CA ALA A 428 -20.38 -5.29 -20.10
C ALA A 428 -20.01 -6.66 -20.67
N LYS A 429 -19.61 -6.72 -21.94
CA LYS A 429 -19.17 -7.98 -22.55
C LYS A 429 -17.79 -8.37 -22.01
N PRO A 430 -17.51 -9.65 -21.72
CA PRO A 430 -16.18 -10.10 -21.32
C PRO A 430 -15.14 -9.84 -22.42
N GLY A 431 -13.89 -9.63 -22.01
CA GLY A 431 -12.74 -9.39 -22.90
C GLY A 431 -12.02 -8.07 -22.60
N ASP A 432 -11.10 -7.70 -23.49
CA ASP A 432 -10.18 -6.59 -23.26
C ASP A 432 -10.73 -5.28 -23.85
N TYR A 433 -10.67 -4.22 -23.04
CA TYR A 433 -11.07 -2.87 -23.40
C TYR A 433 -9.87 -1.92 -23.32
N LYS A 434 -9.83 -0.97 -24.23
CA LYS A 434 -8.81 0.07 -24.30
C LYS A 434 -9.41 1.46 -24.28
N GLY A 435 -8.74 2.37 -23.59
CA GLY A 435 -9.00 3.81 -23.65
C GLY A 435 -7.78 4.57 -23.19
N ALA A 436 -7.97 5.80 -22.76
CA ALA A 436 -6.87 6.66 -22.36
C ALA A 436 -7.27 7.62 -21.23
N LEU A 437 -6.28 8.00 -20.42
CA LEU A 437 -6.30 9.12 -19.51
C LEU A 437 -5.45 10.24 -20.09
N THR A 438 -6.05 11.37 -20.44
CA THR A 438 -5.32 12.56 -20.89
C THR A 438 -5.04 13.46 -19.69
N ILE A 439 -3.77 13.72 -19.42
CA ILE A 439 -3.29 14.60 -18.34
C ILE A 439 -2.80 15.91 -18.96
N SER A 440 -3.31 17.04 -18.47
CA SER A 440 -2.93 18.39 -18.87
C SER A 440 -2.41 19.17 -17.67
N VAL A 441 -1.33 19.92 -17.87
CA VAL A 441 -0.74 20.86 -16.90
C VAL A 441 -0.37 22.11 -17.69
N GLU A 442 -0.59 23.29 -17.11
CA GLU A 442 -0.26 24.55 -17.78
C GLU A 442 1.23 24.61 -18.17
N GLY A 443 1.51 25.02 -19.41
CA GLY A 443 2.88 25.13 -19.92
C GLY A 443 3.54 23.80 -20.30
N ALA A 444 2.84 22.67 -20.23
CA ALA A 444 3.31 21.38 -20.70
C ALA A 444 2.40 20.81 -21.79
N ALA A 445 2.97 20.00 -22.70
CA ALA A 445 2.17 19.23 -23.64
C ALA A 445 1.30 18.20 -22.89
N PRO A 446 0.03 17.98 -23.29
CA PRO A 446 -0.78 16.93 -22.70
C PRO A 446 -0.12 15.55 -22.83
N VAL A 447 -0.20 14.75 -21.78
CA VAL A 447 0.32 13.39 -21.73
C VAL A 447 -0.85 12.41 -21.79
N GLU A 448 -0.83 11.50 -22.74
CA GLU A 448 -1.81 10.43 -22.86
C GLU A 448 -1.28 9.15 -22.21
N VAL A 449 -2.00 8.63 -21.21
CA VAL A 449 -1.71 7.36 -20.55
C VAL A 449 -2.74 6.34 -21.03
N PRO A 450 -2.36 5.21 -21.66
CA PRO A 450 -3.32 4.18 -22.03
C PRO A 450 -4.00 3.57 -20.79
N ILE A 451 -5.25 3.19 -20.92
CA ILE A 451 -6.00 2.39 -19.94
C ILE A 451 -6.30 1.06 -20.61
N GLU A 452 -5.90 -0.05 -19.99
CA GLU A 452 -6.19 -1.40 -20.45
C GLU A 452 -6.97 -2.13 -19.35
N LEU A 453 -8.20 -2.55 -19.66
CA LEU A 453 -9.07 -3.29 -18.75
C LEU A 453 -9.38 -4.67 -19.32
N SER A 454 -9.06 -5.73 -18.60
CA SER A 454 -9.53 -7.08 -18.91
C SER A 454 -10.76 -7.42 -18.07
N VAL A 455 -11.90 -7.70 -18.73
CA VAL A 455 -13.17 -8.04 -18.07
C VAL A 455 -13.40 -9.54 -18.09
N ALA A 456 -13.42 -10.15 -16.90
CA ALA A 456 -13.68 -11.57 -16.70
C ALA A 456 -15.12 -11.98 -17.07
N PRO A 457 -15.36 -13.24 -17.49
CA PRO A 457 -16.69 -13.76 -17.85
C PRO A 457 -17.56 -14.10 -16.63
N TRP A 458 -17.52 -13.26 -15.60
CA TRP A 458 -18.29 -13.40 -14.36
C TRP A 458 -18.82 -12.04 -13.91
N THR A 459 -19.90 -12.04 -13.13
CA THR A 459 -20.55 -10.83 -12.60
C THR A 459 -20.50 -10.87 -11.09
N MET A 460 -19.95 -9.81 -10.48
CA MET A 460 -19.99 -9.64 -9.04
C MET A 460 -21.43 -9.36 -8.57
N PRO A 461 -21.84 -9.91 -7.42
CA PRO A 461 -23.08 -9.48 -6.78
C PRO A 461 -23.01 -7.99 -6.41
N ASP A 462 -24.16 -7.38 -6.10
CA ASP A 462 -24.19 -6.04 -5.52
C ASP A 462 -23.49 -6.06 -4.16
N SER A 463 -22.92 -4.93 -3.73
CA SER A 463 -22.13 -4.86 -2.49
C SER A 463 -22.91 -5.25 -1.23
N LYS A 464 -24.22 -4.98 -1.20
CA LYS A 464 -25.15 -5.40 -0.13
C LYS A 464 -25.38 -6.92 -0.06
N ASP A 465 -25.03 -7.65 -1.11
CA ASP A 465 -25.21 -9.10 -1.23
C ASP A 465 -23.86 -9.84 -1.14
N PHE A 466 -22.79 -9.15 -0.69
CA PHE A 466 -21.51 -9.78 -0.42
C PHE A 466 -21.62 -10.80 0.72
N VAL A 467 -20.90 -11.91 0.60
CA VAL A 467 -20.84 -12.96 1.64
C VAL A 467 -19.95 -12.61 2.82
N SER A 468 -19.15 -11.53 2.69
CA SER A 468 -18.25 -11.05 3.73
C SER A 468 -18.99 -10.06 4.62
N HIS A 469 -18.86 -10.19 5.94
CA HIS A 469 -19.44 -9.23 6.87
C HIS A 469 -18.48 -8.08 7.15
N VAL A 470 -18.89 -6.85 6.84
CA VAL A 470 -18.06 -5.65 6.97
C VAL A 470 -18.63 -4.73 8.06
N GLY A 471 -17.95 -4.69 9.20
CA GLY A 471 -18.28 -3.76 10.29
C GLY A 471 -17.47 -2.46 10.21
N LEU A 472 -18.14 -1.33 10.02
CA LEU A 472 -17.52 0.00 9.87
C LEU A 472 -18.26 1.02 10.72
N THR A 473 -17.93 1.08 12.01
CA THR A 473 -18.54 2.00 12.97
C THR A 473 -18.50 3.46 12.52
N GLN A 474 -19.69 4.06 12.40
CA GLN A 474 -19.84 5.43 11.95
C GLN A 474 -19.72 6.45 13.11
N SER A 475 -19.22 7.65 12.81
CA SER A 475 -19.21 8.78 13.74
C SER A 475 -19.77 10.02 13.05
N PRO A 476 -21.09 10.29 13.18
CA PRO A 476 -21.69 11.51 12.66
C PRO A 476 -21.04 12.78 13.24
N GLU A 477 -20.62 12.75 14.50
CA GLU A 477 -19.96 13.87 15.17
C GLU A 477 -18.63 14.23 14.50
N SER A 478 -17.85 13.24 14.07
CA SER A 478 -16.60 13.48 13.36
C SER A 478 -16.84 14.18 12.02
N VAL A 479 -17.95 13.88 11.34
CA VAL A 479 -18.35 14.57 10.10
C VAL A 479 -18.69 16.02 10.38
N ALA A 480 -19.60 16.29 11.32
CA ALA A 480 -19.96 17.65 11.71
C ALA A 480 -18.74 18.49 12.14
N MET A 481 -17.87 17.90 12.98
CA MET A 481 -16.66 18.54 13.47
C MET A 481 -15.69 18.88 12.34
N ARG A 482 -15.42 17.94 11.41
CA ARG A 482 -14.49 18.15 10.30
C ARG A 482 -14.95 19.28 9.39
N TYR A 483 -16.25 19.30 9.07
CA TYR A 483 -16.82 20.29 8.15
C TYR A 483 -17.33 21.55 8.85
N LYS A 484 -17.23 21.62 10.19
CA LYS A 484 -17.65 22.76 11.02
C LYS A 484 -19.11 23.14 10.81
N VAL A 485 -19.97 22.14 10.67
CA VAL A 485 -21.42 22.33 10.51
C VAL A 485 -22.15 21.93 11.79
N PRO A 486 -23.29 22.56 12.13
CA PRO A 486 -24.07 22.15 13.29
C PRO A 486 -24.56 20.71 13.16
N MET A 487 -24.50 19.95 14.26
CA MET A 487 -25.03 18.58 14.33
C MET A 487 -26.48 18.53 13.85
N TRP A 488 -26.78 17.54 13.01
CA TRP A 488 -28.12 17.25 12.47
C TRP A 488 -28.76 18.37 11.63
N SER A 489 -28.01 19.42 11.26
CA SER A 489 -28.44 20.42 10.29
C SER A 489 -28.64 19.81 8.89
N ALA A 490 -29.36 20.51 8.01
CA ALA A 490 -29.56 20.07 6.64
C ALA A 490 -28.23 19.80 5.90
N GLU A 491 -27.21 20.64 6.14
CA GLU A 491 -25.89 20.45 5.55
C GLU A 491 -25.17 19.23 6.12
N HIS A 492 -25.28 18.99 7.43
CA HIS A 492 -24.73 17.78 8.04
C HIS A 492 -25.35 16.51 7.45
N TRP A 493 -26.67 16.47 7.24
CA TRP A 493 -27.33 15.32 6.62
C TRP A 493 -26.85 15.03 5.19
N LYS A 494 -26.59 16.07 4.38
CA LYS A 494 -25.99 15.88 3.04
C LYS A 494 -24.60 15.27 3.11
N LEU A 495 -23.79 15.68 4.08
CA LEU A 495 -22.45 15.11 4.29
C LEU A 495 -22.53 13.66 4.79
N LEU A 496 -23.46 13.34 5.70
CA LEU A 496 -23.71 11.96 6.13
C LEU A 496 -24.18 11.08 4.96
N GLU A 497 -25.01 11.60 4.06
CA GLU A 497 -25.44 10.88 2.86
C GLU A 497 -24.23 10.49 2.00
N LYS A 498 -23.26 11.39 1.84
CA LYS A 498 -21.99 11.03 1.17
C LYS A 498 -21.18 9.97 1.92
N SER A 499 -21.18 9.97 3.24
CA SER A 499 -20.57 8.88 4.02
C SER A 499 -21.29 7.55 3.78
N PHE A 500 -22.62 7.52 3.79
CA PHE A 500 -23.40 6.30 3.54
C PHE A 500 -23.31 5.80 2.09
N GLU A 501 -23.22 6.68 1.10
CA GLU A 501 -22.93 6.31 -0.29
C GLU A 501 -21.58 5.55 -0.40
N LEU A 502 -20.57 5.94 0.38
CA LEU A 502 -19.26 5.28 0.41
C LEU A 502 -19.29 3.97 1.22
N LEU A 503 -20.00 3.95 2.36
CA LEU A 503 -20.20 2.74 3.16
C LEU A 503 -20.94 1.66 2.37
N GLY A 504 -21.95 2.04 1.59
CA GLY A 504 -22.68 1.12 0.71
C GLY A 504 -21.79 0.50 -0.36
N GLN A 505 -20.85 1.27 -0.92
CA GLN A 505 -19.85 0.75 -1.86
C GLN A 505 -18.88 -0.25 -1.19
N ALA A 506 -18.58 -0.07 0.09
CA ALA A 506 -17.73 -0.98 0.87
C ALA A 506 -18.48 -2.24 1.36
N GLY A 507 -19.81 -2.30 1.22
CA GLY A 507 -20.64 -3.40 1.71
C GLY A 507 -20.82 -3.39 3.23
N ALA A 508 -20.91 -2.20 3.85
CA ALA A 508 -21.09 -2.10 5.31
C ALA A 508 -22.40 -2.75 5.79
N ASP A 509 -22.31 -3.57 6.84
CA ASP A 509 -23.41 -4.38 7.37
C ASP A 509 -23.95 -3.90 8.72
N ASP A 510 -23.36 -2.84 9.29
CA ASP A 510 -23.71 -2.34 10.60
C ASP A 510 -24.07 -0.86 10.61
N VAL A 511 -25.01 -0.52 11.49
CA VAL A 511 -25.37 0.86 11.81
C VAL A 511 -25.39 1.02 13.31
N PHE A 512 -24.60 1.98 13.82
CA PHE A 512 -24.52 2.25 15.25
C PHE A 512 -25.41 3.44 15.63
N ILE A 513 -26.20 3.25 16.69
CA ILE A 513 -27.08 4.27 17.27
C ILE A 513 -26.61 4.53 18.69
N SER A 514 -26.26 5.78 19.00
CA SER A 514 -25.87 6.16 20.36
C SER A 514 -27.11 6.38 21.23
N ALA A 515 -27.35 5.47 22.19
CA ALA A 515 -28.44 5.59 23.14
C ALA A 515 -28.08 6.48 24.35
N ILE A 516 -26.78 6.53 24.68
CA ILE A 516 -26.24 7.31 25.80
C ILE A 516 -25.23 8.35 25.30
N ARG A 517 -24.94 9.32 26.16
CA ARG A 517 -23.99 10.39 25.89
C ARG A 517 -22.55 10.01 26.24
N ARG A 518 -21.59 10.72 25.65
CA ARG A 518 -20.16 10.66 25.97
C ARG A 518 -19.58 9.25 25.85
N THR A 519 -19.99 8.56 24.79
CA THR A 519 -19.42 7.26 24.45
C THR A 519 -17.99 7.42 23.92
N HIS A 520 -17.25 6.33 23.84
CA HIS A 520 -15.96 6.24 23.17
C HIS A 520 -16.05 6.54 21.66
N PHE A 521 -17.26 6.62 21.06
CA PHE A 521 -17.47 7.17 19.71
C PHE A 521 -17.33 8.70 19.65
N GLY A 522 -17.18 9.37 20.81
CA GLY A 522 -16.90 10.81 20.90
C GLY A 522 -18.14 11.71 20.95
N ASN A 523 -19.35 11.14 21.06
CA ASN A 523 -20.58 11.92 21.01
C ASN A 523 -20.83 12.75 22.27
N GLU A 524 -21.09 14.05 22.12
CA GLU A 524 -21.52 14.90 23.23
C GLU A 524 -22.96 14.58 23.65
N HIS A 525 -23.86 14.41 22.68
CA HIS A 525 -25.26 14.06 22.89
C HIS A 525 -25.60 12.72 22.20
N SER A 526 -26.63 12.03 22.71
CA SER A 526 -27.13 10.78 22.16
C SER A 526 -28.09 11.03 20.99
N MET A 527 -28.19 10.06 20.07
CA MET A 527 -29.24 10.03 19.03
C MET A 527 -30.61 9.73 19.65
N VAL A 528 -30.67 8.82 20.62
CA VAL A 528 -31.88 8.63 21.45
C VAL A 528 -32.00 9.79 22.42
N ARG A 529 -33.10 10.54 22.31
CA ARG A 529 -33.36 11.73 23.13
C ARG A 529 -34.60 11.54 24.00
N TRP A 530 -34.80 12.45 24.93
CA TRP A 530 -35.91 12.43 25.88
C TRP A 530 -36.55 13.81 25.97
N VAL A 531 -37.85 13.92 25.71
CA VAL A 531 -38.61 15.16 25.85
C VAL A 531 -39.29 15.17 27.22
N ARG A 532 -39.00 16.22 28.00
CA ARG A 532 -39.71 16.45 29.27
C ARG A 532 -41.14 16.91 28.99
N GLN A 533 -42.10 16.17 29.52
CA GLN A 533 -43.53 16.47 29.43
C GLN A 533 -43.94 17.50 30.50
N PRO A 534 -45.10 18.19 30.35
CA PRO A 534 -45.58 19.16 31.33
C PRO A 534 -45.77 18.60 32.75
N ASP A 535 -46.09 17.31 32.87
CA ASP A 535 -46.24 16.59 34.15
C ASP A 535 -44.89 16.16 34.79
N GLY A 536 -43.77 16.51 34.14
CA GLY A 536 -42.42 16.18 34.58
C GLY A 536 -41.91 14.80 34.11
N SER A 537 -42.77 13.97 33.49
CA SER A 537 -42.38 12.68 32.92
C SER A 537 -41.45 12.85 31.70
N LEU A 538 -40.71 11.81 31.36
CA LEU A 538 -39.81 11.79 30.21
C LEU A 538 -40.36 10.83 29.15
N LYS A 539 -40.55 11.34 27.94
CA LYS A 539 -40.93 10.54 26.77
C LYS A 539 -39.74 10.41 25.83
N PRO A 540 -39.39 9.22 25.33
CA PRO A 540 -38.32 9.11 24.34
C PRO A 540 -38.70 9.82 23.03
N ASP A 541 -37.68 10.32 22.33
CA ASP A 541 -37.74 10.87 20.98
C ASP A 541 -36.66 10.18 20.14
N LEU A 542 -37.10 9.34 19.20
CA LEU A 542 -36.25 8.61 18.27
C LEU A 542 -36.24 9.23 16.86
N GLY A 543 -36.72 10.47 16.67
CA GLY A 543 -36.80 11.08 15.34
C GLY A 543 -35.44 11.18 14.61
N VAL A 544 -34.35 11.42 15.35
CA VAL A 544 -32.99 11.37 14.78
C VAL A 544 -32.61 9.94 14.37
N VAL A 545 -32.99 8.95 15.18
CA VAL A 545 -32.71 7.53 14.93
C VAL A 545 -33.43 7.04 13.68
N GLU A 546 -34.73 7.35 13.56
CA GLU A 546 -35.53 6.98 12.39
C GLU A 546 -34.93 7.58 11.11
N LYS A 547 -34.64 8.89 11.11
CA LYS A 547 -34.03 9.56 9.95
C LYS A 547 -32.64 9.02 9.61
N TYR A 548 -31.85 8.64 10.61
CA TYR A 548 -30.53 8.04 10.42
C TYR A 548 -30.62 6.63 9.83
N LEU A 549 -31.56 5.82 10.32
CA LEU A 549 -31.84 4.49 9.77
C LEU A 549 -32.39 4.56 8.35
N ASP A 550 -33.31 5.49 8.05
CA ASP A 550 -33.82 5.74 6.69
C ASP A 550 -32.67 6.03 5.72
N LEU A 551 -31.73 6.87 6.14
CA LEU A 551 -30.54 7.19 5.34
C LEU A 551 -29.65 5.96 5.15
N ALA A 552 -29.39 5.21 6.21
CA ALA A 552 -28.58 4.01 6.12
C ALA A 552 -29.21 2.97 5.18
N ILE A 553 -30.50 2.67 5.35
CA ILE A 553 -31.23 1.69 4.53
C ILE A 553 -31.24 2.09 3.06
N ARG A 554 -31.36 3.38 2.75
CA ARG A 554 -31.31 3.87 1.36
C ARG A 554 -30.04 3.47 0.63
N HIS A 555 -28.89 3.45 1.31
CA HIS A 555 -27.59 3.19 0.69
C HIS A 555 -27.01 1.80 0.97
N LEU A 556 -27.36 1.21 2.11
CA LEU A 556 -26.87 -0.11 2.54
C LEU A 556 -27.88 -1.23 2.24
N GLY A 557 -29.14 -0.90 2.00
CA GLY A 557 -30.22 -1.87 1.88
C GLY A 557 -30.66 -2.41 3.25
N LYS A 558 -30.98 -3.71 3.31
CA LYS A 558 -31.39 -4.35 4.57
C LYS A 558 -30.16 -4.60 5.44
N VAL A 559 -29.87 -3.67 6.35
CA VAL A 559 -28.72 -3.73 7.25
C VAL A 559 -28.82 -4.94 8.18
N PRO A 560 -27.86 -5.89 8.18
CA PRO A 560 -27.89 -7.05 9.06
C PRO A 560 -27.81 -6.72 10.56
N VAL A 561 -27.09 -5.65 10.94
CA VAL A 561 -26.88 -5.28 12.34
C VAL A 561 -27.24 -3.82 12.60
N VAL A 562 -28.27 -3.60 13.43
CA VAL A 562 -28.53 -2.30 14.06
C VAL A 562 -28.05 -2.35 15.51
N CYS A 563 -26.93 -1.70 15.80
CA CYS A 563 -26.32 -1.70 17.12
C CYS A 563 -26.79 -0.50 17.95
N LEU A 564 -27.67 -0.77 18.92
CA LEU A 564 -28.01 0.23 19.95
C LEU A 564 -26.91 0.26 21.01
N TYR A 565 -26.08 1.30 20.96
CA TYR A 565 -24.96 1.47 21.88
C TYR A 565 -25.39 2.19 23.16
N CYS A 566 -25.63 1.41 24.22
CA CYS A 566 -26.11 1.90 25.52
C CYS A 566 -25.15 1.64 26.71
N TRP A 567 -23.95 1.11 26.48
CA TRP A 567 -23.01 0.75 27.54
C TRP A 567 -21.64 1.36 27.38
N GLU A 568 -21.04 1.80 28.49
CA GLU A 568 -19.67 2.29 28.57
C GLU A 568 -19.00 1.81 29.87
N PRO A 569 -17.65 1.70 29.95
CA PRO A 569 -16.97 1.31 31.18
C PRO A 569 -17.36 2.18 32.39
N PHE A 570 -17.59 3.48 32.19
CA PHE A 570 -18.01 4.36 33.28
C PHE A 570 -19.47 4.17 33.72
N THR A 571 -20.29 3.46 32.94
CA THR A 571 -21.66 3.06 33.35
C THR A 571 -21.68 1.72 34.09
N GLY A 572 -20.53 1.06 34.24
CA GLY A 572 -20.40 -0.23 34.94
C GLY A 572 -20.24 -1.44 34.00
N SER A 573 -19.85 -1.25 32.74
CA SER A 573 -19.61 -2.37 31.82
C SER A 573 -18.32 -3.16 32.16
N HIS A 574 -18.25 -4.39 31.66
CA HIS A 574 -17.11 -5.30 31.82
C HIS A 574 -16.27 -5.31 30.52
N TYR A 575 -14.97 -5.08 30.63
CA TYR A 575 -14.03 -5.31 29.52
C TYR A 575 -12.90 -6.23 29.99
N GLY A 576 -12.70 -7.36 29.30
CA GLY A 576 -11.61 -8.30 29.58
C GLY A 576 -11.56 -8.82 31.02
N ASN A 577 -12.71 -9.24 31.57
CA ASN A 577 -12.87 -9.74 32.95
C ASN A 577 -12.58 -8.73 34.08
N LYS A 578 -12.38 -7.44 33.78
CA LYS A 578 -12.26 -6.39 34.79
C LYS A 578 -13.60 -5.68 34.96
N ILE A 579 -14.16 -5.80 36.16
CA ILE A 579 -15.38 -5.08 36.55
C ILE A 579 -15.02 -3.61 36.77
N SER A 580 -15.67 -2.72 36.04
CA SER A 580 -15.59 -1.30 36.37
C SER A 580 -16.22 -1.06 37.74
N LYS A 581 -15.47 -0.41 38.65
CA LYS A 581 -16.01 0.01 39.97
C LYS A 581 -16.96 1.20 39.86
N SER A 582 -17.13 1.78 38.66
CA SER A 582 -17.96 2.96 38.45
C SER A 582 -19.43 2.61 38.64
N LYS A 583 -20.10 3.39 39.50
CA LYS A 583 -21.53 3.27 39.82
C LYS A 583 -22.34 4.46 39.29
N ARG A 584 -21.88 5.11 38.20
CA ARG A 584 -22.60 6.27 37.64
C ARG A 584 -23.85 5.78 36.92
N GLY A 585 -24.96 6.50 37.10
CA GLY A 585 -26.14 6.32 36.27
C GLY A 585 -25.81 6.62 34.80
N MET A 586 -26.63 6.13 33.89
CA MET A 586 -26.35 6.28 32.45
C MET A 586 -26.59 7.73 32.03
N PRO A 587 -25.63 8.39 31.37
CA PRO A 587 -25.85 9.74 30.88
C PRO A 587 -26.75 9.72 29.63
N PHE A 588 -27.76 10.57 29.58
CA PHE A 588 -28.68 10.68 28.44
C PHE A 588 -28.98 12.15 28.11
N THR A 589 -29.60 12.39 26.95
CA THR A 589 -29.92 13.73 26.45
C THR A 589 -31.39 14.04 26.64
N ILE A 590 -31.68 15.18 27.28
CA ILE A 590 -33.02 15.76 27.32
C ILE A 590 -33.13 16.84 26.24
N VAL A 591 -34.26 16.91 25.55
CA VAL A 591 -34.66 18.05 24.71
C VAL A 591 -35.60 18.91 25.54
N ASP A 592 -35.23 20.17 25.75
CA ASP A 592 -36.10 21.15 26.37
C ASP A 592 -37.25 21.49 25.40
N GLY A 593 -38.49 21.18 25.78
CA GLY A 593 -39.65 21.32 24.89
C GLY A 593 -39.98 22.75 24.49
N ALA A 594 -39.56 23.75 25.26
CA ALA A 594 -39.84 25.16 24.98
C ALA A 594 -38.76 25.80 24.08
N THR A 595 -37.49 25.43 24.28
CA THR A 595 -36.34 26.07 23.64
C THR A 595 -35.64 25.20 22.59
N GLY A 596 -35.93 23.88 22.57
CA GLY A 596 -35.23 22.90 21.74
C GLY A 596 -33.79 22.63 22.18
N LYS A 597 -33.32 23.23 23.28
CA LYS A 597 -31.96 23.04 23.79
C LYS A 597 -31.74 21.62 24.27
N LEU A 598 -30.54 21.10 24.02
CA LEU A 598 -30.11 19.80 24.51
C LEU A 598 -29.51 19.95 25.91
N LEU A 599 -30.05 19.20 26.86
CA LEU A 599 -29.65 19.22 28.27
C LEU A 599 -29.06 17.87 28.68
N GLU A 600 -28.13 17.92 29.62
CA GLU A 600 -27.51 16.74 30.20
C GLU A 600 -28.37 16.15 31.32
N ALA A 601 -28.52 14.82 31.36
CA ALA A 601 -29.16 14.14 32.47
C ALA A 601 -28.47 12.80 32.78
N VAL A 602 -28.75 12.26 33.97
CA VAL A 602 -28.25 10.97 34.45
C VAL A 602 -29.44 10.11 34.85
N GLY A 603 -29.59 8.98 34.18
CA GLY A 603 -30.66 8.02 34.38
C GLY A 603 -30.33 6.99 35.47
N PRO A 604 -31.15 5.95 35.60
CA PRO A 604 -30.90 4.86 36.55
C PRO A 604 -29.59 4.12 36.27
N LYS A 605 -29.15 3.31 37.23
CA LYS A 605 -27.92 2.51 37.09
C LYS A 605 -28.25 1.16 36.49
N TRP A 606 -27.32 0.58 35.74
CA TRP A 606 -27.45 -0.81 35.31
C TRP A 606 -27.58 -1.73 36.52
N GLY A 607 -28.56 -2.64 36.48
CA GLY A 607 -28.84 -3.60 37.56
C GLY A 607 -29.83 -3.12 38.64
N THR A 608 -30.35 -1.89 38.58
CA THR A 608 -31.39 -1.43 39.53
C THR A 608 -32.80 -1.68 38.98
N PRO A 609 -33.85 -1.77 39.83
CA PRO A 609 -35.22 -2.02 39.36
C PRO A 609 -35.75 -1.00 38.36
N GLU A 610 -35.29 0.25 38.44
CA GLU A 610 -35.75 1.37 37.62
C GLU A 610 -35.24 1.31 36.17
N ILE A 611 -34.21 0.49 35.89
CA ILE A 611 -33.57 0.42 34.56
C ILE A 611 -34.51 -0.11 33.48
N ARG A 612 -35.35 -1.10 33.84
CA ARG A 612 -36.27 -1.75 32.90
C ARG A 612 -37.42 -0.82 32.51
N PRO A 613 -38.16 -0.20 33.45
CA PRO A 613 -39.17 0.81 33.11
C PRO A 613 -38.59 1.97 32.30
N PHE A 614 -37.36 2.41 32.62
CA PHE A 614 -36.71 3.50 31.91
C PHE A 614 -36.44 3.16 30.43
N TRP A 615 -35.84 2.01 30.11
CA TRP A 615 -35.51 1.70 28.72
C TRP A 615 -36.64 1.05 27.91
N LYS A 616 -37.64 0.45 28.56
CA LYS A 616 -38.76 -0.21 27.88
C LYS A 616 -39.38 0.63 26.75
N PRO A 617 -39.76 1.91 26.95
CA PRO A 617 -40.37 2.69 25.88
C PRO A 617 -39.42 2.96 24.70
N VAL A 618 -38.11 3.10 24.94
CA VAL A 618 -37.10 3.23 23.86
C VAL A 618 -37.03 1.96 23.01
N PHE A 619 -36.99 0.79 23.65
CA PHE A 619 -36.92 -0.49 22.93
C PHE A 619 -38.22 -0.80 22.17
N GLU A 620 -39.38 -0.45 22.73
CA GLU A 620 -40.68 -0.62 22.05
C GLU A 620 -40.78 0.27 20.81
N GLU A 621 -40.39 1.55 20.92
CA GLU A 621 -40.38 2.49 19.79
C GLU A 621 -39.35 2.09 18.72
N LEU A 622 -38.12 1.74 19.13
CA LEU A 622 -37.08 1.26 18.21
C LEU A 622 -37.53 -0.01 17.48
N ARG A 623 -38.14 -0.97 18.18
CA ARG A 623 -38.69 -2.18 17.55
C ARG A 623 -39.75 -1.84 16.51
N GLY A 624 -40.60 -0.85 16.79
CA GLY A 624 -41.57 -0.32 15.82
C GLY A 624 -40.90 0.22 14.55
N ILE A 625 -39.84 1.03 14.71
CA ILE A 625 -39.04 1.55 13.60
C ILE A 625 -38.41 0.39 12.81
N LEU A 626 -37.74 -0.56 13.49
CA LEU A 626 -37.12 -1.70 12.83
C LEU A 626 -38.13 -2.55 12.05
N LYS A 627 -39.31 -2.80 12.62
CA LYS A 627 -40.40 -3.54 11.97
C LYS A 627 -40.89 -2.85 10.70
N LYS A 628 -41.03 -1.51 10.71
CA LYS A 628 -41.39 -0.70 9.53
C LYS A 628 -40.41 -0.90 8.37
N HIS A 629 -39.15 -1.21 8.67
CA HIS A 629 -38.09 -1.46 7.69
C HIS A 629 -37.76 -2.95 7.47
N GLY A 630 -38.50 -3.88 8.09
CA GLY A 630 -38.25 -5.32 7.97
C GLY A 630 -36.93 -5.79 8.60
N LEU A 631 -36.48 -5.08 9.65
CA LEU A 631 -35.23 -5.31 10.40
C LEU A 631 -35.45 -5.93 11.79
N GLU A 632 -36.68 -6.32 12.13
CA GLU A 632 -37.03 -6.93 13.43
C GLU A 632 -36.43 -8.34 13.61
#